data_AF-A0A9D1GP31-F1
#
_entry.id   AF-A0A9D1GP31-F1
#
_cell.length_a   1.000
_cell.length_b   1.000
_cell.length_c   1.000
_cell.angle_alpha   90.00
_cell.angle_beta   90.00
_cell.angle_gamma   90.00
#
_symmetry.space_group_name_H-M   'P 1'
#
loop_
_entity.id
_entity.type
_entity.pdbx_description
1 polymer ?
#
loop_
_entity_poly.entity_id
_entity_poly.type
_entity_poly.pdbx_seq_one_letter_code
_entity_poly.pdbx_strand_id
1 'polypeptide(L)'
;MASTLLLAAALCAALCGTGRLTETVRVSPSPSSDFERAVLYFSGASCLEDLAQDELERYQSLAEHPTDLNLAGKAKLLSTGLFSQYQAASLIDYRSRSGDILSFSELGLIDGFSPELADALKSFVVLRTDSAPGKRRSMRLDQSLTLGGALRSGMQYNTRLKYAAELGERAEFRWTSRTTYSEPEFTPGTFSAAYYGRRVLAKAIIGHFSARFGQGLALWSGFSMSGYSSAASFRKNASGISATGSAAPELLGAAAEWDLGRFSLTTAYSFTGRRIIGNLSWSSKTLTLGATATESAASFDWRLSFPDIGVFGELCSDYSGRLRGVGGLIWIPEYGRKFALQARWHDAAYKEYSGIALGWETFNMVCTADAAYRLDKRQAQYKTLVLLKPELKFGGFILAPKLRWSGRLRPSEEFPLRNDLRADLEGSWRGWTAAGRFNALWCENFGWLWYAQAGRKTNSFTLSLRGGIFRIDNWNDRIYVYQQDAPGNFNVPAFYGRGWNLSLYAAVHLGRHHSIWLRLDCVQYPWNLTPKQGRLECRLQYRWRS
;
A
#
# COMPACT_ATOMS: atom_id res chain seq x y z
N MET A 1 25.34 -22.39 13.53
CA MET A 1 24.15 -22.27 12.65
C MET A 1 24.17 -21.06 11.70
N ALA A 2 24.85 -19.95 12.01
CA ALA A 2 25.02 -18.83 11.06
C ALA A 2 25.98 -19.15 9.88
N SER A 3 26.93 -20.06 10.07
CA SER A 3 27.92 -20.47 9.06
C SER A 3 27.35 -21.37 7.96
N THR A 4 26.31 -22.15 8.25
CA THR A 4 25.69 -23.09 7.28
C THR A 4 24.77 -22.39 6.28
N LEU A 5 24.14 -21.27 6.65
CA LEU A 5 23.31 -20.45 5.74
C LEU A 5 24.14 -19.63 4.75
N LEU A 6 25.34 -19.18 5.15
CA LEU A 6 26.28 -18.47 4.27
C LEU A 6 26.90 -19.39 3.21
N LEU A 7 27.14 -20.67 3.55
CA LEU A 7 27.67 -21.65 2.60
C LEU A 7 26.66 -22.03 1.50
N ALA A 8 25.36 -22.11 1.83
CA ALA A 8 24.31 -22.40 0.85
C ALA A 8 24.12 -21.24 -0.16
N ALA A 9 24.24 -19.99 0.30
CA ALA A 9 24.18 -18.81 -0.56
C ALA A 9 25.38 -18.70 -1.51
N ALA A 10 26.57 -19.11 -1.07
CA ALA A 10 27.78 -19.13 -1.90
C ALA A 10 27.73 -20.22 -2.99
N LEU A 11 27.14 -21.39 -2.71
CA LEU A 11 27.00 -22.46 -3.71
C LEU A 11 25.98 -22.14 -4.82
N CYS A 12 24.90 -21.40 -4.53
CA CYS A 12 23.95 -20.98 -5.56
C CYS A 12 24.50 -19.87 -6.47
N ALA A 13 25.33 -18.96 -5.93
CA ALA A 13 25.97 -17.90 -6.71
C ALA A 13 27.00 -18.44 -7.72
N ALA A 14 27.63 -19.59 -7.44
CA ALA A 14 28.63 -20.21 -8.31
C ALA A 14 28.02 -20.95 -9.54
N LEU A 15 26.70 -21.21 -9.55
CA LEU A 15 26.05 -22.00 -10.61
C LEU A 15 25.38 -21.17 -11.71
N CYS A 16 25.28 -19.83 -11.56
CA CYS A 16 24.64 -18.95 -12.56
C CYS A 16 25.66 -18.10 -13.31
N GLY A 17 26.54 -18.76 -14.05
CA GLY A 17 27.49 -18.12 -14.95
C GLY A 17 26.94 -17.89 -16.36
N THR A 18 27.08 -16.64 -16.81
CA THR A 18 27.19 -16.15 -18.20
C THR A 18 25.92 -16.07 -19.06
N GLY A 19 25.48 -14.83 -19.32
CA GLY A 19 24.52 -14.48 -20.37
C GLY A 19 24.69 -13.01 -20.77
N ARG A 20 24.91 -12.77 -22.07
CA ARG A 20 25.33 -11.49 -22.68
C ARG A 20 24.44 -10.29 -22.33
N LEU A 21 25.11 -9.17 -22.07
CA LEU A 21 24.54 -7.86 -21.80
C LEU A 21 23.93 -7.27 -23.10
N THR A 22 22.61 -7.04 -23.09
CA THR A 22 21.97 -6.05 -23.96
C THR A 22 21.60 -4.85 -23.09
N GLU A 23 22.26 -3.72 -23.35
CA GLU A 23 22.00 -2.45 -22.69
C GLU A 23 20.67 -1.88 -23.20
N THR A 24 19.60 -2.10 -22.44
CA THR A 24 18.44 -1.22 -22.52
C THR A 24 18.65 -0.06 -21.55
N VAL A 25 18.82 1.14 -22.12
CA VAL A 25 18.81 2.42 -21.41
C VAL A 25 17.55 2.51 -20.56
N ARG A 26 17.70 2.50 -19.23
CA ARG A 26 16.62 2.87 -18.32
C ARG A 26 16.87 4.29 -17.85
N VAL A 27 16.05 5.21 -18.35
CA VAL A 27 15.77 6.47 -17.67
C VAL A 27 14.97 6.11 -16.41
N SER A 28 15.59 6.19 -15.23
CA SER A 28 14.94 5.94 -13.95
C SER A 28 14.65 7.26 -13.23
N PRO A 29 13.38 7.69 -13.10
CA PRO A 29 12.98 8.71 -12.14
C PRO A 29 12.97 8.14 -10.71
N SER A 30 13.05 9.03 -9.73
CA SER A 30 13.36 8.87 -8.30
C SER A 30 12.50 7.90 -7.47
N PRO A 31 12.99 6.69 -7.11
CA PRO A 31 12.17 5.67 -6.42
C PRO A 31 12.03 5.85 -4.88
N SER A 32 11.93 7.08 -4.36
CA SER A 32 11.59 7.29 -2.93
C SER A 32 10.52 8.35 -2.78
N SER A 33 10.67 9.52 -3.42
CA SER A 33 9.55 10.46 -3.57
C SER A 33 8.44 9.87 -4.44
N ASP A 34 8.78 9.20 -5.54
CA ASP A 34 7.79 8.78 -6.54
C ASP A 34 7.06 7.52 -6.09
N PHE A 35 7.76 6.62 -5.40
CA PHE A 35 7.15 5.47 -4.75
C PHE A 35 6.14 5.91 -3.69
N GLU A 36 6.52 6.81 -2.77
CA GLU A 36 5.62 7.30 -1.73
C GLU A 36 4.41 8.03 -2.33
N ARG A 37 4.63 8.91 -3.32
CA ARG A 37 3.55 9.58 -4.06
C ARG A 37 2.59 8.57 -4.70
N ALA A 38 3.13 7.53 -5.34
CA ALA A 38 2.33 6.50 -5.98
C ALA A 38 1.52 5.68 -4.96
N VAL A 39 2.13 5.30 -3.81
CA VAL A 39 1.44 4.62 -2.72
C VAL A 39 0.27 5.45 -2.20
N LEU A 40 0.47 6.76 -1.96
CA LEU A 40 -0.58 7.65 -1.49
C LEU A 40 -1.70 7.82 -2.53
N TYR A 41 -1.36 7.83 -3.82
CA TYR A 41 -2.34 7.87 -4.90
C TYR A 41 -3.26 6.63 -4.90
N PHE A 42 -2.70 5.41 -4.84
CA PHE A 42 -3.50 4.18 -4.91
C PHE A 42 -4.23 3.85 -3.60
N SER A 43 -3.62 4.11 -2.46
CA SER A 43 -4.27 3.92 -1.16
C SER A 43 -5.30 5.01 -0.86
N GLY A 44 -5.17 6.16 -1.53
CA GLY A 44 -5.92 7.37 -1.23
C GLY A 44 -5.54 8.00 0.11
N ALA A 45 -4.50 7.53 0.81
CA ALA A 45 -4.06 8.08 2.09
C ALA A 45 -3.48 9.50 1.95
N SER A 46 -3.67 10.34 2.97
CA SER A 46 -3.08 11.69 3.01
C SER A 46 -1.58 11.66 3.28
N CYS A 47 -1.13 10.65 4.02
CA CYS A 47 0.27 10.43 4.35
C CYS A 47 0.52 8.96 4.70
N LEU A 48 1.79 8.55 4.70
CA LEU A 48 2.17 7.15 4.88
C LEU A 48 1.88 6.64 6.29
N GLU A 49 1.84 7.54 7.28
CA GLU A 49 1.50 7.19 8.68
C GLU A 49 0.09 6.65 8.84
N ASP A 50 -0.82 7.02 7.92
CA ASP A 50 -2.21 6.57 7.96
C ASP A 50 -2.34 5.12 7.45
N LEU A 51 -1.33 4.60 6.73
CA LEU A 51 -1.33 3.25 6.15
C LEU A 51 -0.97 2.20 7.18
N ALA A 52 -1.57 1.02 7.04
CA ALA A 52 -1.06 -0.14 7.76
C ALA A 52 0.18 -0.72 7.10
N GLN A 53 0.96 -1.39 7.94
CA GLN A 53 2.18 -2.08 7.53
C GLN A 53 1.95 -3.06 6.36
N ASP A 54 0.92 -3.92 6.44
CA ASP A 54 0.66 -4.92 5.40
C ASP A 54 0.33 -4.30 4.04
N GLU A 55 -0.33 -3.14 4.05
CA GLU A 55 -0.67 -2.42 2.83
C GLU A 55 0.59 -1.81 2.19
N LEU A 56 1.46 -1.19 2.99
CA LEU A 56 2.74 -0.71 2.47
C LEU A 56 3.64 -1.85 1.98
N GLU A 57 3.70 -2.97 2.72
CA GLU A 57 4.46 -4.16 2.32
C GLU A 57 3.96 -4.71 0.97
N ARG A 58 2.64 -4.67 0.71
CA ARG A 58 2.07 -5.02 -0.59
C ARG A 58 2.60 -4.12 -1.70
N TYR A 59 2.55 -2.79 -1.53
CA TYR A 59 3.05 -1.86 -2.54
C TYR A 59 4.56 -1.99 -2.75
N GLN A 60 5.33 -2.19 -1.68
CA GLN A 60 6.76 -2.46 -1.78
C GLN A 60 7.01 -3.75 -2.57
N SER A 61 6.26 -4.82 -2.30
CA SER A 61 6.35 -6.06 -3.08
C SER A 61 6.06 -5.82 -4.56
N LEU A 62 5.06 -5.01 -4.91
CA LEU A 62 4.75 -4.65 -6.30
C LEU A 62 5.85 -3.81 -6.95
N ALA A 63 6.50 -2.90 -6.21
CA ALA A 63 7.60 -2.09 -6.73
C ALA A 63 8.88 -2.92 -6.92
N GLU A 64 9.12 -3.89 -6.06
CA GLU A 64 10.25 -4.82 -6.18
C GLU A 64 10.04 -5.80 -7.34
N HIS A 65 8.81 -6.24 -7.53
CA HIS A 65 8.37 -7.18 -8.55
C HIS A 65 7.34 -6.53 -9.49
N PRO A 66 7.77 -5.59 -10.36
CA PRO A 66 6.86 -4.81 -11.16
C PRO A 66 6.19 -5.67 -12.22
N THR A 67 4.87 -5.53 -12.34
CA THR A 67 4.04 -6.27 -13.29
C THR A 67 4.27 -5.77 -14.71
N ASP A 68 4.37 -6.68 -15.68
CA ASP A 68 4.58 -6.32 -17.07
C ASP A 68 3.25 -6.13 -17.80
N LEU A 69 2.89 -4.90 -18.12
CA LEU A 69 1.57 -4.60 -18.70
C LEU A 69 1.39 -5.20 -20.11
N ASN A 70 2.47 -5.40 -20.85
CA ASN A 70 2.43 -5.98 -22.18
C ASN A 70 2.32 -7.51 -22.15
N LEU A 71 2.45 -8.16 -20.98
CA LEU A 71 2.26 -9.61 -20.82
C LEU A 71 1.12 -10.00 -19.90
N ALA A 72 0.83 -9.19 -18.89
CA ALA A 72 -0.12 -9.50 -17.84
C ALA A 72 -1.51 -9.82 -18.40
N GLY A 73 -2.10 -10.90 -17.90
CA GLY A 73 -3.50 -11.24 -18.15
C GLY A 73 -4.44 -10.53 -17.17
N LYS A 74 -5.74 -10.58 -17.44
CA LYS A 74 -6.79 -9.96 -16.61
C LYS A 74 -6.66 -10.35 -15.13
N ALA A 75 -6.55 -11.63 -14.83
CA ALA A 75 -6.48 -12.14 -13.46
C ALA A 75 -5.25 -11.63 -12.68
N LYS A 76 -4.11 -11.52 -13.35
CA LYS A 76 -2.87 -11.00 -12.76
C LYS A 76 -2.95 -9.50 -12.54
N LEU A 77 -3.46 -8.72 -13.50
CA LEU A 77 -3.73 -7.29 -13.33
C LEU A 77 -4.64 -7.01 -12.14
N LEU A 78 -5.77 -7.71 -12.03
CA LEU A 78 -6.72 -7.50 -10.91
C LEU A 78 -6.13 -7.90 -9.55
N SER A 79 -5.32 -8.96 -9.49
CA SER A 79 -4.68 -9.40 -8.24
C SER A 79 -3.73 -8.36 -7.63
N THR A 80 -3.14 -7.49 -8.46
CA THR A 80 -2.30 -6.39 -7.96
C THR A 80 -3.08 -5.40 -7.11
N GLY A 81 -4.40 -5.27 -7.34
CA GLY A 81 -5.25 -4.26 -6.72
C GLY A 81 -5.01 -2.83 -7.23
N LEU A 82 -4.14 -2.64 -8.21
CA LEU A 82 -3.86 -1.34 -8.84
C LEU A 82 -4.88 -1.00 -9.93
N PHE A 83 -5.48 -2.02 -10.54
CA PHE A 83 -6.39 -1.88 -11.67
C PHE A 83 -7.82 -2.24 -11.29
N SER A 84 -8.76 -1.42 -11.73
CA SER A 84 -10.18 -1.79 -11.77
C SER A 84 -10.47 -2.77 -12.90
N GLN A 85 -11.62 -3.45 -12.83
CA GLN A 85 -12.11 -4.32 -13.91
C GLN A 85 -12.17 -3.60 -15.26
N TYR A 86 -12.65 -2.35 -15.26
CA TYR A 86 -12.70 -1.52 -16.47
C TYR A 86 -11.30 -1.28 -17.05
N GLN A 87 -10.35 -0.81 -16.22
CA GLN A 87 -8.98 -0.54 -16.66
C GLN A 87 -8.27 -1.78 -17.18
N ALA A 88 -8.44 -2.93 -16.52
CA ALA A 88 -7.88 -4.19 -16.99
C ALA A 88 -8.47 -4.61 -18.34
N ALA A 89 -9.79 -4.44 -18.54
CA ALA A 89 -10.44 -4.73 -19.81
C ALA A 89 -10.00 -3.78 -20.92
N SER A 90 -9.99 -2.47 -20.68
CA SER A 90 -9.53 -1.46 -21.64
C SER A 90 -8.09 -1.69 -22.07
N LEU A 91 -7.21 -2.04 -21.14
CA LEU A 91 -5.80 -2.31 -21.43
C LEU A 91 -5.61 -3.56 -22.31
N ILE A 92 -6.36 -4.64 -22.03
CA ILE A 92 -6.31 -5.87 -22.84
C ILE A 92 -6.89 -5.64 -24.24
N ASP A 93 -8.00 -4.92 -24.33
CA ASP A 93 -8.65 -4.57 -25.59
C ASP A 93 -7.74 -3.68 -26.45
N TYR A 94 -7.14 -2.64 -25.86
CA TYR A 94 -6.12 -1.81 -26.52
C TYR A 94 -4.98 -2.66 -27.07
N ARG A 95 -4.40 -3.56 -26.26
CA ARG A 95 -3.31 -4.45 -26.69
C ARG A 95 -3.70 -5.36 -27.83
N SER A 96 -4.96 -5.81 -27.86
CA SER A 96 -5.46 -6.68 -28.93
C SER A 96 -5.61 -5.95 -30.27
N ARG A 97 -5.90 -4.64 -30.24
CA ARG A 97 -6.11 -3.80 -31.42
C ARG A 97 -4.84 -3.12 -31.92
N SER A 98 -3.99 -2.66 -31.01
CA SER A 98 -2.85 -1.77 -31.28
C SER A 98 -1.48 -2.41 -31.01
N GLY A 99 -1.42 -3.52 -30.28
CA GLY A 99 -0.16 -4.19 -29.92
C GLY A 99 0.40 -3.76 -28.56
N ASP A 100 1.72 -3.86 -28.40
CA ASP A 100 2.40 -3.53 -27.14
C ASP A 100 2.34 -2.02 -26.84
N ILE A 101 2.11 -1.67 -25.58
CA ILE A 101 2.17 -0.29 -25.09
C ILE A 101 3.64 0.11 -25.02
N LEU A 102 4.00 1.20 -25.71
CA LEU A 102 5.40 1.62 -25.89
C LEU A 102 5.83 2.63 -24.82
N SER A 103 4.91 3.40 -24.25
CA SER A 103 5.24 4.42 -23.26
C SER A 103 4.15 4.64 -22.21
N PHE A 104 4.54 5.22 -21.06
CA PHE A 104 3.58 5.64 -20.04
C PHE A 104 2.70 6.82 -20.49
N SER A 105 3.17 7.64 -21.43
CA SER A 105 2.35 8.70 -22.03
C SER A 105 1.21 8.11 -22.86
N GLU A 106 1.49 7.06 -23.62
CA GLU A 106 0.50 6.29 -24.37
C GLU A 106 -0.50 5.58 -23.44
N LEU A 107 -0.01 4.98 -22.34
CA LEU A 107 -0.88 4.40 -21.31
C LEU A 107 -1.89 5.43 -20.77
N GLY A 108 -1.47 6.68 -20.58
CA GLY A 108 -2.35 7.78 -20.14
C GLY A 108 -3.43 8.20 -21.14
N LEU A 109 -3.38 7.70 -22.38
CA LEU A 109 -4.39 7.95 -23.42
C LEU A 109 -5.40 6.80 -23.55
N ILE A 110 -5.17 5.67 -22.86
CA ILE A 110 -6.10 4.53 -22.88
C ILE A 110 -7.31 4.84 -22.01
N ASP A 111 -8.51 4.47 -22.47
CA ASP A 111 -9.75 4.63 -21.73
C ASP A 111 -9.66 4.12 -20.28
N GLY A 112 -9.92 5.00 -19.32
CA GLY A 112 -9.86 4.70 -17.88
C GLY A 112 -8.49 4.93 -17.25
N PHE A 113 -7.51 5.37 -18.04
CA PHE A 113 -6.21 5.83 -17.58
C PHE A 113 -6.13 7.34 -17.75
N SER A 114 -5.59 8.01 -16.72
CA SER A 114 -5.25 9.42 -16.77
C SER A 114 -3.72 9.56 -16.76
N PRO A 115 -3.16 10.69 -17.22
CA PRO A 115 -1.73 10.95 -17.13
C PRO A 115 -1.19 10.80 -15.70
N GLU A 116 -1.97 11.20 -14.69
CA GLU A 116 -1.60 11.07 -13.27
C GLU A 116 -1.59 9.61 -12.82
N LEU A 117 -2.58 8.82 -13.26
CA LEU A 117 -2.60 7.39 -12.98
C LEU A 117 -1.40 6.68 -13.64
N ALA A 118 -1.13 7.00 -14.90
CA ALA A 118 -0.01 6.41 -15.63
C ALA A 118 1.33 6.75 -14.98
N ASP A 119 1.49 7.97 -14.48
CA ASP A 119 2.67 8.38 -13.71
C ASP A 119 2.79 7.62 -12.38
N ALA A 120 1.69 7.49 -11.62
CA ALA A 120 1.67 6.70 -10.39
C ALA A 120 2.00 5.21 -10.64
N LEU A 121 1.55 4.63 -11.76
CA LEU A 121 1.81 3.25 -12.11
C LEU A 121 3.30 2.95 -12.36
N LYS A 122 4.11 3.94 -12.77
CA LYS A 122 5.56 3.76 -13.07
C LYS A 122 6.34 3.08 -11.95
N SER A 123 5.90 3.27 -10.70
CA SER A 123 6.54 2.67 -9.52
C SER A 123 6.27 1.17 -9.36
N PHE A 124 5.24 0.62 -10.03
CA PHE A 124 4.75 -0.74 -9.81
C PHE A 124 4.66 -1.60 -11.07
N VAL A 125 4.86 -1.00 -12.25
CA VAL A 125 4.69 -1.69 -13.53
C VAL A 125 5.84 -1.40 -14.47
N VAL A 126 6.07 -2.30 -15.41
CA VAL A 126 7.05 -2.15 -16.48
C VAL A 126 6.41 -2.34 -17.83
N LEU A 127 6.89 -1.58 -18.81
CA LEU A 127 6.58 -1.77 -20.22
C LEU A 127 7.82 -2.40 -20.85
N ARG A 128 7.85 -3.73 -20.98
CA ARG A 128 8.91 -4.40 -21.73
C ARG A 128 8.36 -4.70 -23.12
N THR A 129 8.92 -4.04 -24.11
CA THR A 129 8.56 -4.17 -25.53
C THR A 129 9.59 -5.07 -26.19
N ASP A 130 9.34 -6.37 -26.23
CA ASP A 130 10.28 -7.35 -26.79
C ASP A 130 9.75 -8.00 -28.08
N SER A 131 8.65 -7.50 -28.66
CA SER A 131 8.02 -8.14 -29.80
C SER A 131 7.36 -7.15 -30.76
N ALA A 132 7.68 -7.26 -32.05
CA ALA A 132 6.74 -6.87 -33.10
C ALA A 132 5.42 -7.65 -32.90
N PRO A 133 4.26 -7.13 -33.38
CA PRO A 133 2.97 -7.78 -33.19
C PRO A 133 3.02 -9.28 -33.52
N GLY A 134 2.67 -10.15 -32.56
CA GLY A 134 2.52 -11.60 -32.78
C GLY A 134 3.68 -12.53 -32.40
N LYS A 135 4.83 -12.06 -31.88
CA LYS A 135 5.90 -12.98 -31.42
C LYS A 135 5.68 -13.52 -30.00
N ARG A 136 6.00 -14.80 -29.80
CA ARG A 136 5.92 -15.49 -28.49
C ARG A 136 7.08 -15.07 -27.58
N ARG A 137 6.73 -14.70 -26.36
CA ARG A 137 7.64 -14.28 -25.31
C ARG A 137 8.31 -15.48 -24.62
N SER A 138 9.61 -15.37 -24.31
CA SER A 138 10.27 -16.35 -23.42
C SER A 138 9.78 -16.14 -21.97
N MET A 139 9.52 -17.23 -21.26
CA MET A 139 9.23 -17.17 -19.84
C MET A 139 10.52 -16.89 -19.10
N ARG A 140 10.62 -15.69 -18.51
CA ARG A 140 11.75 -15.29 -17.67
C ARG A 140 11.45 -15.64 -16.22
N LEU A 141 12.41 -16.26 -15.55
CA LEU A 141 12.37 -16.50 -14.11
C LEU A 141 13.09 -15.33 -13.41
N ASP A 142 12.35 -14.52 -12.67
CA ASP A 142 12.88 -13.44 -11.85
C ASP A 142 12.86 -13.90 -10.38
N GLN A 143 14.00 -13.85 -9.70
CA GLN A 143 14.14 -14.26 -8.30
C GLN A 143 14.69 -13.13 -7.45
N SER A 144 14.29 -13.10 -6.17
CA SER A 144 14.87 -12.22 -5.17
C SER A 144 14.99 -12.92 -3.81
N LEU A 145 16.07 -12.62 -3.10
CA LEU A 145 16.31 -13.05 -1.73
C LEU A 145 16.68 -11.82 -0.91
N THR A 146 15.96 -11.59 0.18
CA THR A 146 16.20 -10.49 1.12
C THR A 146 16.43 -11.05 2.51
N LEU A 147 17.53 -10.64 3.13
CA LEU A 147 17.91 -10.98 4.50
C LEU A 147 18.06 -9.68 5.28
N GLY A 148 17.50 -9.60 6.47
CA GLY A 148 17.62 -8.41 7.31
C GLY A 148 17.67 -8.75 8.79
N GLY A 149 18.23 -7.84 9.57
CA GLY A 149 18.22 -7.92 11.02
C GLY A 149 18.34 -6.54 11.66
N ALA A 150 17.76 -6.40 12.85
CA ALA A 150 17.83 -5.18 13.63
C ALA A 150 18.23 -5.47 15.08
N LEU A 151 19.04 -4.59 15.64
CA LEU A 151 19.52 -4.62 17.02
C LEU A 151 19.03 -3.37 17.74
N ARG A 152 18.52 -3.53 18.97
CA ARG A 152 18.11 -2.44 19.87
C ARG A 152 18.92 -2.45 21.16
N SER A 153 18.93 -1.30 21.84
CA SER A 153 19.41 -1.17 23.22
C SER A 153 18.92 -2.33 24.09
N GLY A 154 19.83 -2.97 24.85
CA GLY A 154 19.53 -4.15 25.67
C GLY A 154 19.68 -5.50 24.95
N MET A 155 20.46 -5.59 23.87
CA MET A 155 20.74 -6.81 23.09
C MET A 155 19.49 -7.50 22.50
N GLN A 156 18.39 -6.78 22.39
CA GLN A 156 17.20 -7.26 21.70
C GLN A 156 17.46 -7.24 20.20
N TYR A 157 17.19 -8.36 19.51
CA TYR A 157 17.36 -8.46 18.07
C TYR A 157 16.13 -9.02 17.38
N ASN A 158 16.01 -8.72 16.09
CA ASN A 158 15.10 -9.40 15.19
C ASN A 158 15.81 -9.74 13.87
N THR A 159 15.27 -10.72 13.16
CA THR A 159 15.77 -11.19 11.88
C THR A 159 14.61 -11.39 10.92
N ARG A 160 14.91 -11.36 9.62
CA ARG A 160 13.94 -11.52 8.55
C ARG A 160 14.58 -12.18 7.34
N LEU A 161 13.81 -13.07 6.73
CA LEU A 161 14.09 -13.70 5.45
C LEU A 161 12.88 -13.54 4.53
N LYS A 162 13.09 -13.02 3.32
CA LYS A 162 12.08 -13.01 2.25
C LYS A 162 12.67 -13.62 0.99
N TYR A 163 11.98 -14.58 0.39
CA TYR A 163 12.31 -15.14 -0.91
C TYR A 163 11.10 -15.01 -1.83
N ALA A 164 11.34 -14.55 -3.06
CA ALA A 164 10.31 -14.47 -4.08
C ALA A 164 10.85 -14.97 -5.43
N ALA A 165 10.02 -15.70 -6.15
CA ALA A 165 10.32 -16.20 -7.49
C ALA A 165 9.09 -16.02 -8.38
N GLU A 166 9.28 -15.47 -9.59
CA GLU A 166 8.23 -15.19 -10.55
C GLU A 166 8.61 -15.75 -11.92
N LEU A 167 7.77 -16.63 -12.45
CA LEU A 167 7.93 -17.19 -13.79
C LEU A 167 7.04 -16.40 -14.76
N GLY A 168 7.57 -15.25 -15.20
CA GLY A 168 6.83 -14.26 -15.96
C GLY A 168 5.51 -13.91 -15.27
N GLU A 169 4.41 -13.97 -16.03
CA GLU A 169 3.07 -13.68 -15.52
C GLU A 169 2.27 -14.96 -15.19
N ARG A 170 2.89 -16.15 -15.23
CA ARG A 170 2.18 -17.44 -15.08
C ARG A 170 2.23 -18.02 -13.68
N ALA A 171 3.31 -17.81 -12.94
CA ALA A 171 3.43 -18.35 -11.60
C ALA A 171 4.26 -17.44 -10.72
N GLU A 172 3.93 -17.39 -9.44
CA GLU A 172 4.72 -16.71 -8.42
C GLU A 172 4.79 -17.57 -7.15
N PHE A 173 5.94 -17.51 -6.48
CA PHE A 173 6.18 -18.11 -5.19
C PHE A 173 6.73 -17.05 -4.25
N ARG A 174 6.23 -17.03 -3.01
CA ARG A 174 6.68 -16.12 -1.96
C ARG A 174 6.85 -16.87 -0.67
N TRP A 175 7.94 -16.60 0.03
CA TRP A 175 8.21 -17.06 1.38
C TRP A 175 8.70 -15.89 2.21
N THR A 176 8.08 -15.65 3.37
CA THR A 176 8.48 -14.62 4.33
C THR A 176 8.55 -15.22 5.72
N SER A 177 9.72 -15.17 6.33
CA SER A 177 9.92 -15.46 7.75
C SER A 177 10.46 -14.23 8.46
N ARG A 178 9.97 -13.99 9.67
CA ARG A 178 10.35 -12.84 10.48
C ARG A 178 10.31 -13.23 11.96
N THR A 179 11.30 -12.78 12.71
CA THR A 179 11.26 -12.79 14.18
C THR A 179 10.92 -11.39 14.69
N THR A 180 10.45 -11.30 15.93
CA THR A 180 10.19 -10.02 16.61
C THR A 180 11.09 -9.90 17.82
N TYR A 181 11.14 -8.70 18.42
CA TYR A 181 11.90 -8.53 19.66
C TYR A 181 11.31 -9.33 20.83
N SER A 182 10.01 -9.64 20.80
CA SER A 182 9.32 -10.47 21.77
C SER A 182 9.41 -11.97 21.46
N GLU A 183 9.52 -12.32 20.18
CA GLU A 183 9.60 -13.71 19.71
C GLU A 183 10.83 -13.85 18.79
N PRO A 184 12.03 -14.03 19.38
CA PRO A 184 13.29 -14.05 18.62
C PRO A 184 13.55 -15.39 17.92
N GLU A 185 12.78 -16.43 18.22
CA GLU A 185 12.92 -17.76 17.61
C GLU A 185 12.44 -17.77 16.16
N PHE A 186 13.20 -18.43 15.28
CA PHE A 186 12.87 -18.52 13.87
C PHE A 186 11.72 -19.48 13.64
N THR A 187 10.64 -18.99 13.02
CA THR A 187 9.55 -19.82 12.51
C THR A 187 9.53 -19.79 10.98
N PRO A 188 9.04 -20.85 10.29
CA PRO A 188 8.95 -20.88 8.83
C PRO A 188 8.08 -19.76 8.25
N GLY A 189 7.28 -19.07 9.07
CA GLY A 189 6.49 -17.92 8.66
C GLY A 189 5.48 -18.27 7.58
N THR A 190 5.45 -17.49 6.50
CA THR A 190 4.38 -17.44 5.53
C THR A 190 4.88 -17.86 4.16
N PHE A 191 4.21 -18.81 3.53
CA PHE A 191 4.48 -19.22 2.16
C PHE A 191 3.22 -19.10 1.31
N SER A 192 3.38 -18.73 0.03
CA SER A 192 2.29 -18.62 -0.94
C SER A 192 2.81 -19.00 -2.33
N ALA A 193 2.08 -19.84 -3.04
CA ALA A 193 2.31 -20.15 -4.44
C ALA A 193 1.04 -19.81 -5.22
N ALA A 194 1.16 -19.08 -6.32
CA ALA A 194 0.03 -18.77 -7.20
C ALA A 194 0.35 -19.09 -8.66
N TYR A 195 -0.67 -19.55 -9.36
CA TYR A 195 -0.68 -19.83 -10.78
C TYR A 195 -1.75 -18.95 -11.44
N TYR A 196 -1.39 -18.34 -12.57
CA TYR A 196 -2.25 -17.48 -13.37
C TYR A 196 -2.46 -18.11 -14.74
N GLY A 197 -3.68 -18.59 -14.97
CA GLY A 197 -4.08 -19.20 -16.23
C GLY A 197 -4.61 -18.18 -17.23
N ARG A 198 -4.82 -18.64 -18.47
CA ARG A 198 -5.30 -17.80 -19.61
C ARG A 198 -6.64 -18.26 -20.19
N ARG A 199 -7.24 -19.31 -19.62
CA ARG A 199 -8.50 -19.91 -20.10
C ARG A 199 -9.50 -19.91 -18.93
N VAL A 200 -10.24 -21.00 -18.77
CA VAL A 200 -11.28 -21.17 -17.75
C VAL A 200 -10.72 -21.02 -16.34
N LEU A 201 -9.62 -21.70 -16.00
CA LEU A 201 -8.93 -21.43 -14.74
C LEU A 201 -8.11 -20.15 -14.89
N ALA A 202 -8.54 -19.10 -14.21
CA ALA A 202 -7.91 -17.79 -14.26
C ALA A 202 -6.81 -17.66 -13.21
N LYS A 203 -7.04 -18.20 -12.01
CA LYS A 203 -6.09 -18.14 -10.90
C LYS A 203 -6.23 -19.36 -9.99
N ALA A 204 -5.12 -19.86 -9.47
CA ALA A 204 -5.09 -20.83 -8.38
C ALA A 204 -4.00 -20.44 -7.38
N ILE A 205 -4.27 -20.55 -6.09
CA ILE A 205 -3.36 -20.18 -5.00
C ILE A 205 -3.35 -21.30 -3.96
N ILE A 206 -2.16 -21.67 -3.50
CA ILE A 206 -1.95 -22.61 -2.40
C ILE A 206 -1.01 -21.95 -1.39
N GLY A 207 -1.32 -22.09 -0.11
CA GLY A 207 -0.60 -21.45 0.99
C GLY A 207 -1.36 -20.24 1.52
N HIS A 208 -0.64 -19.21 1.92
CA HIS A 208 -1.23 -18.00 2.47
C HIS A 208 -1.77 -17.12 1.35
N PHE A 209 -2.97 -16.59 1.54
CA PHE A 209 -3.60 -15.71 0.55
C PHE A 209 -4.34 -14.55 1.21
N SER A 210 -4.61 -13.53 0.40
CA SER A 210 -5.51 -12.44 0.74
C SER A 210 -6.77 -12.55 -0.10
N ALA A 211 -7.90 -12.23 0.51
CA ALA A 211 -9.21 -12.22 -0.12
C ALA A 211 -9.90 -10.88 0.18
N ARG A 212 -10.20 -10.11 -0.87
CA ARG A 212 -10.82 -8.78 -0.78
C ARG A 212 -11.94 -8.68 -1.79
N PHE A 213 -13.17 -8.61 -1.31
CA PHE A 213 -14.38 -8.53 -2.14
C PHE A 213 -15.23 -7.32 -1.78
N GLY A 214 -16.04 -6.85 -2.74
CA GLY A 214 -16.93 -5.69 -2.57
C GLY A 214 -16.24 -4.44 -2.01
N GLN A 215 -16.88 -3.81 -1.04
CA GLN A 215 -16.37 -2.74 -0.18
C GLN A 215 -15.85 -3.27 1.18
N GLY A 216 -15.83 -4.60 1.34
CA GLY A 216 -15.29 -5.29 2.51
C GLY A 216 -16.29 -5.49 3.63
N LEU A 217 -17.60 -5.50 3.38
CA LEU A 217 -18.60 -5.78 4.43
C LEU A 217 -18.65 -7.27 4.81
N ALA A 218 -18.58 -8.18 3.84
CA ALA A 218 -18.52 -9.62 4.13
C ALA A 218 -17.09 -10.12 4.40
N LEU A 219 -16.12 -9.71 3.58
CA LEU A 219 -14.74 -10.16 3.71
C LEU A 219 -13.74 -9.15 3.15
N TRP A 220 -12.79 -8.76 3.99
CA TRP A 220 -11.63 -7.97 3.58
C TRP A 220 -10.42 -8.38 4.41
N SER A 221 -9.48 -9.10 3.80
CA SER A 221 -8.26 -9.52 4.51
C SER A 221 -7.25 -8.37 4.64
N GLY A 222 -6.72 -8.20 5.84
CA GLY A 222 -5.77 -7.15 6.19
C GLY A 222 -6.44 -5.81 6.42
N PHE A 223 -5.63 -4.81 6.74
CA PHE A 223 -6.13 -3.47 7.03
C PHE A 223 -6.88 -2.84 5.86
N SER A 224 -7.88 -2.02 6.19
CA SER A 224 -8.50 -1.09 5.25
C SER A 224 -8.46 0.31 5.82
N MET A 225 -7.98 1.26 5.02
CA MET A 225 -8.02 2.67 5.35
C MET A 225 -9.45 3.12 5.66
N SER A 226 -9.62 3.88 6.74
CA SER A 226 -10.92 4.45 7.16
C SER A 226 -10.96 5.98 7.08
N GLY A 227 -9.86 6.61 6.64
CA GLY A 227 -9.78 8.05 6.41
C GLY A 227 -10.17 8.43 4.99
N TYR A 228 -10.78 9.61 4.84
CA TYR A 228 -11.10 10.21 3.55
C TYR A 228 -10.08 11.30 3.23
N SER A 229 -9.07 10.95 2.44
CA SER A 229 -7.95 11.84 2.10
C SER A 229 -7.77 12.09 0.61
N SER A 230 -8.55 11.42 -0.22
CA SER A 230 -8.80 11.76 -1.62
C SER A 230 -10.21 11.29 -2.01
N ALA A 231 -10.69 11.70 -3.19
CA ALA A 231 -11.95 11.18 -3.72
C ALA A 231 -11.90 9.65 -3.95
N ALA A 232 -10.71 9.09 -4.21
CA ALA A 232 -10.53 7.66 -4.38
C ALA A 232 -10.72 6.88 -3.07
N SER A 233 -10.42 7.47 -1.89
CA SER A 233 -10.59 6.82 -0.58
C SER A 233 -12.03 6.44 -0.26
N PHE A 234 -13.01 7.09 -0.90
CA PHE A 234 -14.43 6.81 -0.70
C PHE A 234 -14.85 5.46 -1.27
N ARG A 235 -14.05 4.84 -2.14
CA ARG A 235 -14.36 3.56 -2.76
C ARG A 235 -13.18 2.62 -2.66
N LYS A 236 -13.40 1.43 -2.12
CA LYS A 236 -12.41 0.36 -2.14
C LYS A 236 -12.42 -0.37 -3.49
N ASN A 237 -11.23 -0.71 -3.98
CA ASN A 237 -11.07 -1.61 -5.11
C ASN A 237 -10.73 -3.01 -4.60
N ALA A 238 -11.69 -3.93 -4.72
CA ALA A 238 -11.49 -5.34 -4.43
C ALA A 238 -10.44 -5.95 -5.38
N SER A 239 -9.47 -6.67 -4.82
CA SER A 239 -8.46 -7.41 -5.60
C SER A 239 -8.82 -8.89 -5.82
N GLY A 240 -9.97 -9.33 -5.33
CA GLY A 240 -10.35 -10.74 -5.28
C GLY A 240 -9.38 -11.54 -4.43
N ILE A 241 -9.02 -12.73 -4.90
CA ILE A 241 -7.97 -13.56 -4.29
C ILE A 241 -6.58 -13.19 -4.84
N SER A 242 -5.59 -13.07 -3.96
CA SER A 242 -4.21 -12.74 -4.32
C SER A 242 -3.20 -13.42 -3.38
N ALA A 243 -2.05 -13.82 -3.92
CA ALA A 243 -0.94 -14.33 -3.11
C ALA A 243 -0.41 -13.24 -2.18
N THR A 244 -0.08 -13.60 -0.94
CA THR A 244 0.47 -12.66 0.04
C THR A 244 1.91 -13.01 0.42
N GLY A 245 2.73 -11.98 0.58
CA GLY A 245 4.07 -12.04 1.16
C GLY A 245 4.16 -11.30 2.49
N SER A 246 3.02 -10.98 3.13
CA SER A 246 3.01 -10.40 4.47
C SER A 246 3.53 -11.42 5.48
N ALA A 247 4.16 -10.92 6.56
CA ALA A 247 4.57 -11.73 7.69
C ALA A 247 3.39 -12.13 8.62
N ALA A 248 2.22 -11.50 8.51
CA ALA A 248 1.04 -11.77 9.35
C ALA A 248 -0.27 -11.92 8.52
N PRO A 249 -0.36 -12.90 7.61
CA PRO A 249 -1.54 -13.15 6.80
C PRO A 249 -2.67 -13.82 7.61
N GLU A 250 -3.91 -13.50 7.24
CA GLU A 250 -5.11 -14.00 7.93
C GLU A 250 -5.59 -15.36 7.40
N LEU A 251 -5.31 -15.68 6.13
CA LEU A 251 -5.85 -16.87 5.46
C LEU A 251 -4.72 -17.76 4.97
N LEU A 252 -4.80 -19.05 5.32
CA LEU A 252 -3.95 -20.14 4.85
C LEU A 252 -4.83 -21.24 4.28
N GLY A 253 -4.61 -21.65 3.04
CA GLY A 253 -5.35 -22.74 2.41
C GLY A 253 -5.21 -22.79 0.91
N ALA A 254 -6.32 -23.03 0.22
CA ALA A 254 -6.39 -23.13 -1.23
C ALA A 254 -7.49 -22.23 -1.78
N ALA A 255 -7.21 -21.54 -2.88
CA ALA A 255 -8.15 -20.66 -3.55
C ALA A 255 -8.05 -20.82 -5.07
N ALA A 256 -9.18 -20.71 -5.76
CA ALA A 256 -9.25 -20.77 -7.21
C ALA A 256 -10.27 -19.76 -7.74
N GLU A 257 -9.98 -19.21 -8.90
CA GLU A 257 -10.82 -18.30 -9.65
C GLU A 257 -10.97 -18.86 -11.07
N TRP A 258 -12.22 -19.04 -11.49
CA TRP A 258 -12.59 -19.45 -12.84
C TRP A 258 -13.22 -18.27 -13.59
N ASP A 259 -12.68 -17.96 -14.77
CA ASP A 259 -13.23 -16.94 -15.68
C ASP A 259 -14.07 -17.64 -16.75
N LEU A 260 -15.36 -17.32 -16.74
CA LEU A 260 -16.39 -17.85 -17.64
C LEU A 260 -16.92 -16.72 -18.54
N GLY A 261 -16.03 -15.80 -18.95
CA GLY A 261 -16.31 -14.70 -19.86
C GLY A 261 -16.85 -13.47 -19.14
N ARG A 262 -18.18 -13.34 -19.05
CA ARG A 262 -18.81 -12.25 -18.28
C ARG A 262 -18.91 -12.59 -16.79
N PHE A 263 -18.89 -13.87 -16.45
CA PHE A 263 -18.95 -14.35 -15.08
C PHE A 263 -17.56 -14.75 -14.58
N SER A 264 -17.25 -14.49 -13.32
CA SER A 264 -16.16 -15.15 -12.63
C SER A 264 -16.66 -15.81 -11.36
N LEU A 265 -16.23 -17.05 -11.13
CA LEU A 265 -16.48 -17.79 -9.92
C LEU A 265 -15.17 -17.88 -9.13
N THR A 266 -15.18 -17.45 -7.89
CA THR A 266 -14.06 -17.61 -6.97
C THR A 266 -14.48 -18.51 -5.82
N THR A 267 -13.70 -19.51 -5.51
CA THR A 267 -13.88 -20.33 -4.30
C THR A 267 -12.57 -20.41 -3.54
N ALA A 268 -12.63 -20.30 -2.22
CA ALA A 268 -11.48 -20.51 -1.37
C ALA A 268 -11.87 -21.21 -0.07
N TYR A 269 -10.93 -21.98 0.45
CA TYR A 269 -11.03 -22.61 1.75
C TYR A 269 -9.78 -22.25 2.56
N SER A 270 -9.99 -21.77 3.79
CA SER A 270 -8.90 -21.50 4.72
C SER A 270 -8.94 -22.48 5.90
N PHE A 271 -7.81 -23.15 6.11
CA PHE A 271 -7.57 -23.99 7.29
C PHE A 271 -7.55 -23.16 8.57
N THR A 272 -6.98 -21.96 8.50
CA THR A 272 -6.99 -20.98 9.60
C THR A 272 -8.40 -20.45 9.79
N GLY A 273 -8.98 -20.69 10.96
CA GLY A 273 -10.35 -20.26 11.27
C GLY A 273 -11.46 -21.00 10.51
N ARG A 274 -11.13 -22.06 9.74
CA ARG A 274 -12.09 -22.91 9.01
C ARG A 274 -13.08 -22.11 8.15
N ARG A 275 -12.56 -21.17 7.36
CA ARG A 275 -13.38 -20.27 6.54
C ARG A 275 -13.65 -20.84 5.16
N ILE A 276 -14.89 -20.73 4.71
CA ILE A 276 -15.32 -21.07 3.35
C ILE A 276 -15.70 -19.78 2.67
N ILE A 277 -15.17 -19.54 1.48
CA ILE A 277 -15.38 -18.29 0.75
C ILE A 277 -15.84 -18.64 -0.66
N GLY A 278 -16.98 -18.10 -1.08
CA GLY A 278 -17.48 -18.13 -2.45
C GLY A 278 -17.74 -16.71 -2.94
N ASN A 279 -17.36 -16.39 -4.16
CA ASN A 279 -17.76 -15.16 -4.82
C ASN A 279 -18.15 -15.45 -6.26
N LEU A 280 -19.32 -14.98 -6.67
CA LEU A 280 -19.76 -14.98 -8.07
C LEU A 280 -19.82 -13.53 -8.51
N SER A 281 -19.03 -13.17 -9.52
CA SER A 281 -19.05 -11.83 -10.09
C SER A 281 -19.55 -11.87 -11.53
N TRP A 282 -20.25 -10.83 -11.93
CA TRP A 282 -20.61 -10.55 -13.31
C TRP A 282 -20.06 -9.17 -13.69
N SER A 283 -19.42 -9.08 -14.85
CA SER A 283 -18.76 -7.86 -15.29
C SER A 283 -19.09 -7.52 -16.74
N SER A 284 -19.30 -6.23 -16.97
CA SER A 284 -19.48 -5.59 -18.28
C SER A 284 -18.67 -4.27 -18.32
N LYS A 285 -18.75 -3.53 -19.44
CA LYS A 285 -18.00 -2.27 -19.58
C LYS A 285 -18.42 -1.22 -18.54
N THR A 286 -19.70 -1.17 -18.19
CA THR A 286 -20.27 -0.12 -17.31
C THR A 286 -20.80 -0.65 -15.99
N LEU A 287 -21.16 -1.92 -15.89
CA LEU A 287 -21.74 -2.52 -14.68
C LEU A 287 -20.93 -3.74 -14.23
N THR A 288 -20.57 -3.75 -12.95
CA THR A 288 -20.07 -4.92 -12.22
C THR A 288 -21.05 -5.25 -11.12
N LEU A 289 -21.36 -6.54 -10.96
CA LEU A 289 -22.14 -7.09 -9.86
C LEU A 289 -21.33 -8.21 -9.21
N GLY A 290 -21.44 -8.36 -7.90
CA GLY A 290 -20.77 -9.40 -7.13
C GLY A 290 -21.67 -9.93 -6.03
N ALA A 291 -21.67 -11.24 -5.84
CA ALA A 291 -22.29 -11.90 -4.71
C ALA A 291 -21.20 -12.68 -3.97
N THR A 292 -20.94 -12.33 -2.71
CA THR A 292 -19.95 -12.99 -1.87
C THR A 292 -20.65 -13.73 -0.74
N ALA A 293 -20.30 -14.98 -0.49
CA ALA A 293 -20.76 -15.75 0.65
C ALA A 293 -19.55 -16.27 1.43
N THR A 294 -19.58 -16.09 2.75
CA THR A 294 -18.61 -16.65 3.69
C THR A 294 -19.31 -17.61 4.65
N GLU A 295 -18.59 -18.17 5.61
CA GLU A 295 -19.16 -18.99 6.69
C GLU A 295 -20.09 -18.22 7.63
N SER A 296 -20.02 -16.88 7.65
CA SER A 296 -20.74 -16.04 8.62
C SER A 296 -21.68 -15.01 7.99
N ALA A 297 -21.45 -14.63 6.73
CA ALA A 297 -22.23 -13.60 6.07
C ALA A 297 -22.30 -13.78 4.56
N ALA A 298 -23.31 -13.15 3.95
CA ALA A 298 -23.42 -12.99 2.51
C ALA A 298 -23.55 -11.50 2.16
N SER A 299 -22.90 -11.07 1.08
CA SER A 299 -23.02 -9.72 0.55
C SER A 299 -23.26 -9.68 -0.95
N PHE A 300 -23.91 -8.60 -1.37
CA PHE A 300 -24.12 -8.25 -2.76
C PHE A 300 -23.52 -6.86 -3.00
N ASP A 301 -22.54 -6.79 -3.90
CA ASP A 301 -21.88 -5.57 -4.32
C ASP A 301 -22.23 -5.21 -5.77
N TRP A 302 -22.27 -3.91 -6.04
CA TRP A 302 -22.50 -3.38 -7.38
C TRP A 302 -21.65 -2.16 -7.65
N ARG A 303 -21.36 -1.96 -8.93
CA ARG A 303 -20.62 -0.79 -9.40
C ARG A 303 -21.06 -0.40 -10.80
N LEU A 304 -21.49 0.84 -10.94
CA LEU A 304 -21.73 1.52 -12.20
C LEU A 304 -20.54 2.46 -12.49
N SER A 305 -19.94 2.34 -13.67
CA SER A 305 -18.80 3.15 -14.09
C SER A 305 -19.12 3.81 -15.43
N PHE A 306 -19.38 5.11 -15.38
CA PHE A 306 -19.44 6.02 -16.53
C PHE A 306 -18.18 6.91 -16.53
N PRO A 307 -17.87 7.63 -17.63
CA PRO A 307 -16.68 8.49 -17.70
C PRO A 307 -16.58 9.49 -16.54
N ASP A 308 -17.67 10.18 -16.22
CA ASP A 308 -17.70 11.25 -15.23
C ASP A 308 -18.36 10.84 -13.91
N ILE A 309 -19.04 9.70 -13.87
CA ILE A 309 -19.87 9.28 -12.73
C ILE A 309 -19.60 7.82 -12.41
N GLY A 310 -19.21 7.54 -11.16
CA GLY A 310 -19.06 6.20 -10.63
C GLY A 310 -19.94 5.99 -9.41
N VAL A 311 -20.94 5.11 -9.49
CA VAL A 311 -21.80 4.72 -8.36
C VAL A 311 -21.36 3.35 -7.87
N PHE A 312 -21.33 3.13 -6.56
CA PHE A 312 -20.96 1.85 -5.98
C PHE A 312 -21.78 1.58 -4.72
N GLY A 313 -21.87 0.31 -4.35
CA GLY A 313 -22.43 -0.08 -3.06
C GLY A 313 -22.19 -1.56 -2.75
N GLU A 314 -22.45 -1.91 -1.49
CA GLU A 314 -22.49 -3.27 -0.99
C GLU A 314 -23.55 -3.35 0.10
N LEU A 315 -24.40 -4.38 0.05
CA LEU A 315 -25.30 -4.77 1.13
C LEU A 315 -24.84 -6.12 1.65
N CYS A 316 -24.84 -6.30 2.96
CA CYS A 316 -24.36 -7.51 3.64
C CYS A 316 -25.35 -7.91 4.72
N SER A 317 -25.62 -9.21 4.81
CA SER A 317 -26.36 -9.82 5.92
C SER A 317 -25.50 -10.90 6.54
N ASP A 318 -25.39 -10.92 7.86
CA ASP A 318 -25.00 -12.16 8.52
C ASP A 318 -26.15 -13.18 8.48
N TYR A 319 -25.82 -14.44 8.71
CA TYR A 319 -26.82 -15.52 8.77
C TYR A 319 -27.72 -15.45 10.02
N SER A 320 -27.46 -14.51 10.95
CA SER A 320 -28.35 -14.20 12.06
C SER A 320 -29.37 -13.11 11.71
N GLY A 321 -29.39 -12.62 10.46
CA GLY A 321 -30.35 -11.64 9.95
C GLY A 321 -29.98 -10.18 10.21
N ARG A 322 -28.77 -9.89 10.71
CA ARG A 322 -28.32 -8.50 10.93
C ARG A 322 -27.72 -7.95 9.66
N LEU A 323 -28.05 -6.70 9.37
CA LEU A 323 -27.75 -6.07 8.09
C LEU A 323 -26.67 -4.99 8.22
N ARG A 324 -25.94 -4.79 7.13
CA ARG A 324 -25.02 -3.67 6.90
C ARG A 324 -25.13 -3.22 5.45
N GLY A 325 -24.89 -1.94 5.21
CA GLY A 325 -24.90 -1.39 3.87
C GLY A 325 -23.93 -0.23 3.74
N VAL A 326 -23.27 -0.15 2.58
CA VAL A 326 -22.49 1.01 2.18
C VAL A 326 -22.84 1.34 0.73
N GLY A 327 -22.94 2.63 0.43
CA GLY A 327 -23.24 3.11 -0.90
C GLY A 327 -22.60 4.47 -1.12
N GLY A 328 -22.24 4.78 -2.35
CA GLY A 328 -21.59 6.04 -2.64
C GLY A 328 -21.51 6.38 -4.11
N LEU A 329 -21.04 7.59 -4.35
CA LEU A 329 -20.89 8.20 -5.65
C LEU A 329 -19.55 8.92 -5.71
N ILE A 330 -18.86 8.80 -6.84
CA ILE A 330 -17.74 9.65 -7.23
C ILE A 330 -18.16 10.34 -8.52
N TRP A 331 -18.19 11.67 -8.52
CA TRP A 331 -18.56 12.50 -9.66
C TRP A 331 -17.39 13.41 -10.05
N ILE A 332 -17.09 13.47 -11.33
CA ILE A 332 -16.02 14.24 -11.94
C ILE A 332 -16.68 15.20 -12.94
N PRO A 333 -17.26 16.33 -12.49
CA PRO A 333 -17.96 17.25 -13.37
C PRO A 333 -17.05 17.87 -14.43
N GLU A 334 -15.80 18.10 -14.07
CA GLU A 334 -14.80 18.75 -14.91
C GLU A 334 -13.42 18.16 -14.58
N TYR A 335 -12.50 18.23 -15.54
CA TYR A 335 -11.13 17.77 -15.35
C TYR A 335 -10.50 18.43 -14.11
N GLY A 336 -10.00 17.60 -13.19
CA GLY A 336 -9.36 18.05 -11.96
C GLY A 336 -10.30 18.43 -10.82
N ARG A 337 -11.62 18.31 -10.97
CA ARG A 337 -12.59 18.52 -9.88
C ARG A 337 -13.32 17.21 -9.62
N LYS A 338 -13.29 16.73 -8.37
CA LYS A 338 -13.94 15.48 -7.96
C LYS A 338 -14.79 15.72 -6.73
N PHE A 339 -16.02 15.24 -6.78
CA PHE A 339 -16.91 15.16 -5.64
C PHE A 339 -17.12 13.70 -5.27
N ALA A 340 -17.09 13.40 -3.98
CA ALA A 340 -17.32 12.06 -3.47
C ALA A 340 -18.32 12.09 -2.32
N LEU A 341 -19.21 11.11 -2.30
CA LEU A 341 -20.21 10.89 -1.27
C LEU A 341 -20.16 9.41 -0.89
N GLN A 342 -20.23 9.11 0.40
CA GLN A 342 -20.45 7.75 0.89
C GLN A 342 -21.41 7.78 2.07
N ALA A 343 -22.45 6.96 2.01
CA ALA A 343 -23.32 6.65 3.13
C ALA A 343 -23.03 5.22 3.59
N ARG A 344 -23.01 5.02 4.91
CA ARG A 344 -22.80 3.71 5.53
C ARG A 344 -23.79 3.51 6.67
N TRP A 345 -24.31 2.30 6.76
CA TRP A 345 -25.26 1.92 7.79
C TRP A 345 -24.90 0.52 8.30
N HIS A 346 -24.86 0.39 9.62
CA HIS A 346 -24.48 -0.82 10.31
C HIS A 346 -25.47 -1.07 11.44
N ASP A 347 -26.00 -2.29 11.54
CA ASP A 347 -26.75 -2.73 12.71
C ASP A 347 -25.91 -2.57 14.00
N ALA A 348 -26.57 -2.27 15.12
CA ALA A 348 -25.92 -2.03 16.41
C ALA A 348 -25.01 -3.19 16.86
N ALA A 349 -25.34 -4.42 16.47
CA ALA A 349 -24.56 -5.61 16.81
C ALA A 349 -23.13 -5.60 16.23
N TYR A 350 -22.90 -4.90 15.12
CA TYR A 350 -21.57 -4.80 14.51
C TYR A 350 -20.63 -3.84 15.24
N LYS A 351 -21.17 -2.99 16.14
CA LYS A 351 -20.40 -2.02 16.91
C LYS A 351 -19.56 -1.08 16.04
N GLU A 352 -20.06 -0.77 14.84
CA GLU A 352 -19.42 0.12 13.85
C GLU A 352 -20.17 1.46 13.75
N TYR A 353 -19.53 2.45 13.12
CA TYR A 353 -20.10 3.79 12.94
C TYR A 353 -20.89 3.87 11.64
N SER A 354 -22.20 4.09 11.75
CA SER A 354 -23.07 4.47 10.63
C SER A 354 -22.95 5.96 10.37
N GLY A 355 -22.98 6.43 9.12
CA GLY A 355 -22.75 7.84 8.84
C GLY A 355 -22.72 8.21 7.38
N ILE A 356 -22.41 9.47 7.13
CA ILE A 356 -22.27 10.05 5.80
C ILE A 356 -20.94 10.80 5.74
N ALA A 357 -20.19 10.56 4.67
CA ALA A 357 -18.98 11.27 4.34
C ALA A 357 -19.14 12.01 3.02
N LEU A 358 -18.58 13.21 2.97
CA LEU A 358 -18.51 14.09 1.81
C LEU A 358 -17.05 14.43 1.54
N GLY A 359 -16.68 14.49 0.26
CA GLY A 359 -15.35 14.84 -0.20
C GLY A 359 -15.41 15.75 -1.41
N TRP A 360 -14.56 16.76 -1.41
CA TRP A 360 -14.29 17.61 -2.57
C TRP A 360 -12.78 17.67 -2.79
N GLU A 361 -12.35 17.29 -3.98
CA GLU A 361 -10.95 17.32 -4.37
C GLU A 361 -10.77 18.17 -5.64
N THR A 362 -9.75 19.02 -5.60
CA THR A 362 -9.20 19.72 -6.76
C THR A 362 -7.73 19.31 -6.94
N PHE A 363 -7.03 19.87 -7.94
CA PHE A 363 -5.58 19.63 -8.11
C PHE A 363 -4.76 19.91 -6.85
N ASN A 364 -5.09 21.00 -6.13
CA ASN A 364 -4.25 21.51 -5.03
C ASN A 364 -4.94 21.46 -3.66
N MET A 365 -6.17 20.96 -3.58
CA MET A 365 -6.95 20.96 -2.34
C MET A 365 -7.78 19.69 -2.20
N VAL A 366 -7.83 19.12 -1.00
CA VAL A 366 -8.79 18.08 -0.61
C VAL A 366 -9.51 18.53 0.64
N CYS A 367 -10.83 18.55 0.61
CA CYS A 367 -11.68 18.82 1.75
C CYS A 367 -12.59 17.62 1.98
N THR A 368 -12.59 17.06 3.19
CA THR A 368 -13.52 15.98 3.56
C THR A 368 -14.18 16.25 4.90
N ALA A 369 -15.43 15.82 5.02
CA ALA A 369 -16.22 15.88 6.24
C ALA A 369 -16.95 14.56 6.41
N ASP A 370 -16.89 13.98 7.59
CA ASP A 370 -17.51 12.70 7.93
C ASP A 370 -18.29 12.86 9.24
N ALA A 371 -19.59 12.60 9.18
CA ALA A 371 -20.48 12.62 10.32
C ALA A 371 -21.01 11.21 10.56
N ALA A 372 -20.74 10.67 11.74
CA ALA A 372 -21.00 9.27 12.04
C ALA A 372 -21.54 9.08 13.46
N TYR A 373 -22.31 8.01 13.65
CA TYR A 373 -22.94 7.64 14.89
C TYR A 373 -22.81 6.14 15.13
N ARG A 374 -22.41 5.79 16.36
CA ARG A 374 -22.27 4.42 16.83
C ARG A 374 -23.46 4.08 17.72
N LEU A 375 -24.32 3.18 17.27
CA LEU A 375 -25.61 2.88 17.90
C LEU A 375 -25.45 2.20 19.28
N ASP A 376 -24.52 1.27 19.44
CA ASP A 376 -24.31 0.49 20.67
C ASP A 376 -23.92 1.38 21.87
N LYS A 377 -23.02 2.33 21.65
CA LYS A 377 -22.54 3.24 22.69
C LYS A 377 -23.24 4.60 22.71
N ARG A 378 -24.16 4.85 21.76
CA ARG A 378 -24.77 6.16 21.52
C ARG A 378 -23.75 7.28 21.33
N GLN A 379 -22.67 7.00 20.61
CA GLN A 379 -21.54 7.93 20.44
C GLN A 379 -21.54 8.57 19.06
N ALA A 380 -21.54 9.89 19.00
CA ALA A 380 -21.33 10.64 17.77
C ALA A 380 -19.82 10.85 17.52
N GLN A 381 -19.44 10.82 16.25
CA GLN A 381 -18.11 11.17 15.78
C GLN A 381 -18.22 12.08 14.55
N TYR A 382 -17.50 13.19 14.58
CA TYR A 382 -17.30 14.05 13.43
C TYR A 382 -15.82 14.12 13.10
N LYS A 383 -15.47 13.97 11.82
CA LYS A 383 -14.10 14.15 11.33
C LYS A 383 -14.11 15.14 10.19
N THR A 384 -13.10 16.01 10.16
CA THR A 384 -12.86 16.92 9.05
C THR A 384 -11.40 16.85 8.64
N LEU A 385 -11.14 17.05 7.35
CA LEU A 385 -9.80 17.16 6.79
C LEU A 385 -9.79 18.25 5.74
N VAL A 386 -8.84 19.15 5.83
CA VAL A 386 -8.46 20.08 4.77
C VAL A 386 -6.98 19.86 4.48
N LEU A 387 -6.68 19.50 3.24
CA LEU A 387 -5.32 19.29 2.75
C LEU A 387 -5.06 20.22 1.57
N LEU A 388 -4.16 21.16 1.74
CA LEU A 388 -3.62 21.99 0.67
C LEU A 388 -2.29 21.39 0.21
N LYS A 389 -2.12 21.20 -1.10
CA LYS A 389 -0.96 20.55 -1.73
C LYS A 389 -0.50 21.26 -3.01
N PRO A 390 -0.25 22.59 -3.01
CA PRO A 390 0.28 23.27 -4.18
C PRO A 390 1.67 22.74 -4.57
N GLU A 391 1.93 22.59 -5.86
CA GLU A 391 3.28 22.29 -6.38
C GLU A 391 3.83 23.53 -7.10
N LEU A 392 4.94 24.06 -6.60
CA LEU A 392 5.63 25.23 -7.14
C LEU A 392 6.91 24.79 -7.84
N LYS A 393 7.02 25.06 -9.15
CA LYS A 393 8.19 24.71 -9.96
C LYS A 393 8.95 25.97 -10.34
N PHE A 394 10.20 26.07 -9.89
CA PHE A 394 11.12 27.18 -10.19
C PHE A 394 12.31 26.63 -10.97
N GLY A 395 12.16 26.50 -12.29
CA GLY A 395 13.19 25.87 -13.14
C GLY A 395 13.46 24.42 -12.73
N GLY A 396 14.71 24.13 -12.33
CA GLY A 396 15.11 22.80 -11.85
C GLY A 396 14.85 22.54 -10.36
N PHE A 397 14.28 23.50 -9.63
CA PHE A 397 13.90 23.37 -8.22
C PHE A 397 12.39 23.16 -8.09
N ILE A 398 12.00 22.08 -7.42
CA ILE A 398 10.59 21.78 -7.15
C ILE A 398 10.36 21.95 -5.65
N LEU A 399 9.40 22.77 -5.29
CA LEU A 399 8.95 23.00 -3.91
C LEU A 399 7.49 22.59 -3.77
N ALA A 400 7.19 21.71 -2.82
CA ALA A 400 5.85 21.21 -2.58
C ALA A 400 5.46 21.46 -1.11
N PRO A 401 5.00 22.68 -0.76
CA PRO A 401 4.42 22.92 0.55
C PRO A 401 3.09 22.20 0.67
N LYS A 402 2.87 21.54 1.80
CA LYS A 402 1.60 20.88 2.13
C LYS A 402 1.12 21.37 3.49
N LEU A 403 -0.15 21.74 3.57
CA LEU A 403 -0.81 22.09 4.82
C LEU A 403 -1.97 21.15 5.03
N ARG A 404 -1.91 20.37 6.11
CA ARG A 404 -2.97 19.45 6.52
C ARG A 404 -3.55 19.96 7.83
N TRP A 405 -4.85 20.20 7.85
CA TRP A 405 -5.60 20.40 9.07
C TRP A 405 -6.64 19.30 9.18
N SER A 406 -6.59 18.54 10.27
CA SER A 406 -7.59 17.53 10.58
C SER A 406 -8.18 17.73 11.96
N GLY A 407 -9.50 17.58 12.05
CA GLY A 407 -10.26 17.68 13.29
C GLY A 407 -11.04 16.40 13.54
N ARG A 408 -11.12 15.99 14.80
CA ARG A 408 -11.99 14.90 15.26
C ARG A 408 -12.72 15.36 16.51
N LEU A 409 -14.05 15.33 16.46
CA LEU A 409 -14.93 15.58 17.60
C LEU A 409 -15.67 14.30 17.99
N ARG A 410 -15.59 13.91 19.26
CA ARG A 410 -16.34 12.82 19.89
C ARG A 410 -16.92 13.30 21.23
N PRO A 411 -18.15 13.84 21.25
CA PRO A 411 -18.70 14.50 22.45
C PRO A 411 -18.76 13.63 23.70
N SER A 412 -18.79 12.31 23.55
CA SER A 412 -18.88 11.34 24.64
C SER A 412 -17.53 10.92 25.25
N GLU A 413 -16.39 11.36 24.69
CA GLU A 413 -15.06 11.06 25.24
C GLU A 413 -14.64 12.15 26.24
N GLU A 414 -13.80 11.79 27.22
CA GLU A 414 -13.22 12.72 28.19
C GLU A 414 -12.48 13.90 27.52
N PHE A 415 -11.76 13.60 26.43
CA PHE A 415 -11.14 14.59 25.55
C PHE A 415 -11.87 14.60 24.20
N PRO A 416 -12.96 15.37 24.08
CA PRO A 416 -13.86 15.25 22.94
C PRO A 416 -13.26 15.77 21.65
N LEU A 417 -12.36 16.76 21.72
CA LEU A 417 -11.79 17.42 20.54
C LEU A 417 -10.33 16.99 20.36
N ARG A 418 -9.98 16.58 19.14
CA ARG A 418 -8.59 16.35 18.71
C ARG A 418 -8.35 17.08 17.40
N ASN A 419 -7.51 18.11 17.42
CA ASN A 419 -7.09 18.84 16.24
C ASN A 419 -5.61 18.56 15.96
N ASP A 420 -5.27 18.34 14.69
CA ASP A 420 -3.91 18.13 14.20
C ASP A 420 -3.69 19.09 13.01
N LEU A 421 -2.71 19.98 13.16
CA LEU A 421 -2.24 20.91 12.15
C LEU A 421 -0.81 20.56 11.79
N ARG A 422 -0.62 20.19 10.53
CA ARG A 422 0.64 19.71 10.00
C ARG A 422 1.04 20.52 8.77
N ALA A 423 2.22 21.09 8.81
CA ALA A 423 2.87 21.77 7.69
C ALA A 423 4.09 20.95 7.25
N ASP A 424 4.09 20.49 6.00
CA ASP A 424 5.24 19.86 5.36
C ASP A 424 5.81 20.80 4.30
N LEU A 425 7.12 20.80 4.15
CA LEU A 425 7.83 21.45 3.06
C LEU A 425 8.80 20.44 2.46
N GLU A 426 8.61 20.08 1.19
CA GLU A 426 9.50 19.19 0.46
C GLU A 426 10.16 19.94 -0.70
N GLY A 427 11.47 19.79 -0.84
CA GLY A 427 12.26 20.38 -1.90
C GLY A 427 13.19 19.37 -2.55
N SER A 428 13.32 19.42 -3.87
CA SER A 428 14.28 18.57 -4.61
C SER A 428 15.06 19.35 -5.66
N TRP A 429 16.36 19.07 -5.77
CA TRP A 429 17.26 19.71 -6.73
C TRP A 429 18.47 18.83 -7.04
N ARG A 430 18.69 18.50 -8.31
CA ARG A 430 19.88 17.75 -8.80
C ARG A 430 20.23 16.51 -7.96
N GLY A 431 19.22 15.70 -7.62
CA GLY A 431 19.37 14.48 -6.80
C GLY A 431 19.49 14.73 -5.29
N TRP A 432 19.58 15.99 -4.84
CA TRP A 432 19.39 16.37 -3.44
C TRP A 432 17.91 16.49 -3.12
N THR A 433 17.56 16.06 -1.91
CA THR A 433 16.21 16.17 -1.35
C THR A 433 16.30 16.76 0.03
N ALA A 434 15.49 17.76 0.32
CA ALA A 434 15.29 18.30 1.65
C ALA A 434 13.81 18.23 1.99
N ALA A 435 13.48 17.95 3.24
CA ALA A 435 12.13 18.18 3.72
C ALA A 435 12.13 18.66 5.16
N GLY A 436 11.09 19.39 5.53
CA GLY A 436 10.81 19.77 6.91
C GLY A 436 9.35 19.47 7.22
N ARG A 437 9.07 19.11 8.46
CA ARG A 437 7.70 19.00 8.96
C ARG A 437 7.59 19.70 10.29
N PHE A 438 6.56 20.50 10.44
CA PHE A 438 6.04 20.93 11.72
C PHE A 438 4.67 20.28 11.93
N ASN A 439 4.45 19.64 13.08
CA ASN A 439 3.16 19.13 13.47
C ASN A 439 2.77 19.65 14.85
N ALA A 440 1.56 20.17 14.97
CA ALA A 440 0.97 20.72 16.17
C ALA A 440 -0.37 20.00 16.42
N LEU A 441 -0.54 19.46 17.62
CA LEU A 441 -1.71 18.68 17.98
C LEU A 441 -2.26 19.18 19.32
N TRP A 442 -3.58 19.32 19.39
CA TRP A 442 -4.31 19.71 20.59
C TRP A 442 -5.41 18.69 20.84
N CYS A 443 -5.28 17.86 21.89
CA CYS A 443 -6.34 16.95 22.34
C CYS A 443 -6.55 17.05 23.85
N GLU A 444 -5.55 16.62 24.63
CA GLU A 444 -5.54 16.79 26.09
C GLU A 444 -4.72 18.03 26.46
N ASN A 445 -3.50 18.13 25.92
CA ASN A 445 -2.62 19.29 26.01
C ASN A 445 -2.07 19.65 24.63
N PHE A 446 -1.36 20.77 24.55
CA PHE A 446 -0.63 21.13 23.34
C PHE A 446 0.63 20.28 23.18
N GLY A 447 0.66 19.45 22.14
CA GLY A 447 1.83 18.70 21.70
C GLY A 447 2.36 19.21 20.37
N TRP A 448 3.67 19.23 20.20
CA TRP A 448 4.26 19.58 18.91
C TRP A 448 5.53 18.79 18.61
N LEU A 449 5.81 18.68 17.31
CA LEU A 449 6.98 18.01 16.78
C LEU A 449 7.48 18.77 15.56
N TRP A 450 8.80 18.92 15.47
CA TRP A 450 9.46 19.44 14.29
C TRP A 450 10.60 18.53 13.87
N TYR A 451 10.76 18.32 12.58
CA TYR A 451 11.97 17.69 12.04
C TYR A 451 12.40 18.34 10.73
N ALA A 452 13.68 18.24 10.46
CA ALA A 452 14.28 18.50 9.17
C ALA A 452 15.01 17.25 8.68
N GLN A 453 14.94 17.01 7.38
CA GLN A 453 15.67 15.95 6.70
C GLN A 453 16.37 16.51 5.48
N ALA A 454 17.58 16.01 5.23
CA ALA A 454 18.33 16.27 4.02
C ALA A 454 18.97 14.98 3.54
N GLY A 455 19.05 14.81 2.23
CA GLY A 455 19.60 13.60 1.65
C GLY A 455 20.01 13.80 0.21
N ARG A 456 20.75 12.82 -0.30
CA ARG A 456 21.15 12.74 -1.70
C ARG A 456 20.85 11.36 -2.22
N LYS A 457 20.27 11.32 -3.41
CA LYS A 457 19.93 10.10 -4.12
C LYS A 457 20.58 10.10 -5.49
N THR A 458 21.21 8.97 -5.80
CA THR A 458 21.78 8.64 -7.11
C THR A 458 21.33 7.24 -7.48
N ASN A 459 21.71 6.77 -8.68
CA ASN A 459 21.39 5.41 -9.11
C ASN A 459 22.12 4.33 -8.27
N SER A 460 23.29 4.66 -7.72
CA SER A 460 24.15 3.70 -7.00
C SER A 460 24.09 3.85 -5.48
N PHE A 461 23.72 5.01 -4.95
CA PHE A 461 23.59 5.20 -3.51
C PHE A 461 22.45 6.17 -3.14
N THR A 462 21.88 5.96 -1.96
CA THR A 462 20.96 6.88 -1.29
C THR A 462 21.46 7.15 0.11
N LEU A 463 21.52 8.42 0.52
CA LEU A 463 21.86 8.84 1.87
C LEU A 463 20.82 9.83 2.35
N SER A 464 20.30 9.66 3.57
CA SER A 464 19.37 10.59 4.20
C SER A 464 19.69 10.72 5.69
N LEU A 465 19.74 11.96 6.16
CA LEU A 465 19.88 12.31 7.56
C LEU A 465 18.64 13.09 7.98
N ARG A 466 18.06 12.73 9.12
CA ARG A 466 16.91 13.42 9.72
C ARG A 466 17.19 13.72 11.18
N GLY A 467 17.00 14.98 11.57
CA GLY A 467 17.02 15.42 12.96
C GLY A 467 15.69 16.04 13.34
N GLY A 468 15.22 15.79 14.55
CA GLY A 468 13.97 16.35 15.05
C GLY A 468 13.95 16.57 16.54
N ILE A 469 13.02 17.41 16.96
CA ILE A 469 12.73 17.76 18.35
C ILE A 469 11.22 17.70 18.57
N PHE A 470 10.81 17.33 19.78
CA PHE A 470 9.40 17.17 20.10
C PHE A 470 9.14 17.45 21.58
N ARG A 471 7.93 17.96 21.84
CA ARG A 471 7.37 18.15 23.18
C ARG A 471 5.92 17.69 23.16
N ILE A 472 5.67 16.53 23.75
CA ILE A 472 4.35 15.92 23.78
C ILE A 472 4.15 15.30 25.16
N ASP A 473 3.41 15.99 26.03
CA ASP A 473 3.39 15.67 27.45
C ASP A 473 2.41 14.57 27.84
N ASN A 474 1.37 14.32 27.04
CA ASN A 474 0.42 13.22 27.25
C ASN A 474 0.36 12.20 26.11
N TRP A 475 0.02 10.96 26.45
CA TRP A 475 -0.07 9.86 25.48
C TRP A 475 -1.21 10.07 24.47
N ASN A 476 -2.27 10.77 24.87
CA ASN A 476 -3.38 11.14 23.98
C ASN A 476 -2.96 12.11 22.88
N ASP A 477 -1.92 12.91 23.14
CA ASP A 477 -1.37 13.90 22.22
C ASP A 477 -0.22 13.35 21.35
N ARG A 478 0.03 12.03 21.41
CA ARG A 478 1.12 11.39 20.65
C ARG A 478 1.03 11.67 19.16
N ILE A 479 2.18 12.02 18.58
CA ILE A 479 2.33 12.29 17.15
C ILE A 479 3.05 11.12 16.50
N TYR A 480 2.41 10.56 15.47
CA TYR A 480 2.97 9.50 14.64
C TYR A 480 3.75 10.10 13.48
N VAL A 481 4.97 9.60 13.23
CA VAL A 481 5.82 10.08 12.14
C VAL A 481 6.39 8.90 11.39
N TYR A 482 6.16 8.85 10.08
CA TYR A 482 6.77 7.85 9.22
C TYR A 482 8.26 8.14 9.10
N GLN A 483 9.07 7.12 9.33
CA GLN A 483 10.51 7.19 9.14
C GLN A 483 10.92 6.23 8.03
N GLN A 484 11.76 6.71 7.13
CA GLN A 484 12.31 5.90 6.04
C GLN A 484 13.05 4.68 6.61
N ASP A 485 12.83 3.54 6.00
CA ASP A 485 13.37 2.25 6.44
C ASP A 485 13.79 1.38 5.25
N ALA A 486 14.50 0.29 5.51
CA ALA A 486 14.84 -0.68 4.49
C ALA A 486 13.56 -1.30 3.89
N PRO A 487 13.55 -1.62 2.57
CA PRO A 487 12.37 -2.15 1.89
C PRO A 487 11.75 -3.35 2.59
N GLY A 488 10.42 -3.41 2.64
CA GLY A 488 9.66 -4.42 3.38
C GLY A 488 9.42 -4.05 4.85
N ASN A 489 10.08 -3.02 5.40
CA ASN A 489 9.84 -2.57 6.77
C ASN A 489 8.95 -1.32 6.80
N PHE A 490 8.06 -1.28 7.78
CA PHE A 490 7.26 -0.11 8.09
C PHE A 490 7.61 0.36 9.51
N ASN A 491 7.98 1.63 9.64
CA ASN A 491 8.30 2.22 10.94
C ASN A 491 7.61 3.57 11.09
N VAL A 492 6.60 3.59 11.96
CA VAL A 492 5.85 4.79 12.34
C VAL A 492 5.91 4.90 13.86
N PRO A 493 7.03 5.40 14.43
CA PRO A 493 7.11 5.65 15.86
C PRO A 493 6.04 6.64 16.32
N ALA A 494 5.49 6.37 17.51
CA ALA A 494 4.72 7.33 18.27
C ALA A 494 5.66 8.15 19.16
N PHE A 495 5.81 9.43 18.87
CA PHE A 495 6.57 10.35 19.70
C PHE A 495 5.71 10.78 20.90
N TYR A 496 6.31 10.62 22.09
CA TYR A 496 5.70 10.95 23.37
C TYR A 496 6.80 11.27 24.40
N GLY A 497 6.60 12.31 25.20
CA GLY A 497 7.60 12.91 26.08
C GLY A 497 8.26 14.14 25.46
N ARG A 498 9.37 14.59 26.06
CA ARG A 498 10.17 15.72 25.57
C ARG A 498 11.58 15.28 25.21
N GLY A 499 12.00 15.53 23.98
CA GLY A 499 13.29 15.02 23.52
C GLY A 499 13.63 15.34 22.08
N TRP A 500 14.65 14.65 21.58
CA TRP A 500 15.13 14.75 20.21
C TRP A 500 15.32 13.37 19.60
N ASN A 501 15.32 13.34 18.27
CA ASN A 501 15.62 12.14 17.49
C ASN A 501 16.59 12.44 16.35
N LEU A 502 17.43 11.46 16.04
CA LEU A 502 18.35 11.49 14.92
C LEU A 502 18.30 10.15 14.20
N SER A 503 18.11 10.19 12.89
CA SER A 503 18.05 9.01 12.04
C SER A 503 18.97 9.17 10.84
N LEU A 504 19.77 8.15 10.57
CA LEU A 504 20.58 8.00 9.37
C LEU A 504 20.04 6.82 8.56
N TYR A 505 19.82 7.03 7.27
CA TYR A 505 19.49 5.99 6.31
C TYR A 505 20.51 6.02 5.17
N ALA A 506 21.11 4.87 4.88
CA ALA A 506 22.03 4.69 3.78
C ALA A 506 21.66 3.45 2.97
N ALA A 507 21.69 3.55 1.65
CA ALA A 507 21.48 2.45 0.73
C ALA A 507 22.56 2.46 -0.36
N VAL A 508 23.09 1.29 -0.70
CA VAL A 508 24.05 1.11 -1.79
C VAL A 508 23.53 0.02 -2.73
N HIS A 509 23.55 0.31 -4.02
CA HIS A 509 23.13 -0.58 -5.10
C HIS A 509 24.36 -0.95 -5.93
N LEU A 510 24.80 -2.20 -5.81
CA LEU A 510 25.96 -2.76 -6.50
C LEU A 510 25.47 -3.49 -7.75
N GLY A 511 25.46 -2.76 -8.88
CA GLY A 511 24.91 -3.26 -10.14
C GLY A 511 23.39 -3.52 -10.05
N ARG A 512 22.92 -4.50 -10.82
CA ARG A 512 21.49 -4.87 -10.87
C ARG A 512 21.09 -5.94 -9.86
N HIS A 513 22.08 -6.63 -9.28
CA HIS A 513 21.85 -7.85 -8.50
C HIS A 513 21.89 -7.62 -7.00
N HIS A 514 22.75 -6.71 -6.50
CA HIS A 514 23.01 -6.60 -5.07
C HIS A 514 22.59 -5.24 -4.52
N SER A 515 21.95 -5.23 -3.36
CA SER A 515 21.57 -4.01 -2.65
C SER A 515 21.71 -4.18 -1.15
N ILE A 516 22.26 -3.17 -0.49
CA ILE A 516 22.49 -3.14 0.95
C ILE A 516 21.86 -1.88 1.53
N TRP A 517 21.17 -2.02 2.66
CA TRP A 517 20.59 -0.90 3.41
C TRP A 517 21.06 -0.93 4.85
N LEU A 518 21.43 0.25 5.35
CA LEU A 518 21.77 0.51 6.73
C LEU A 518 20.86 1.61 7.27
N ARG A 519 20.32 1.40 8.47
CA ARG A 519 19.61 2.42 9.22
C ARG A 519 20.13 2.48 10.64
N LEU A 520 20.41 3.69 11.11
CA LEU A 520 20.73 3.99 12.50
C LEU A 520 19.69 4.99 13.01
N ASP A 521 19.08 4.71 14.16
CA ASP A 521 18.06 5.55 14.76
C ASP A 521 18.36 5.74 16.25
N CYS A 522 18.34 6.99 16.71
CA CYS A 522 18.56 7.35 18.10
C CYS A 522 17.46 8.30 18.56
N VAL A 523 16.85 7.99 19.70
CA VAL A 523 15.87 8.85 20.37
C VAL A 523 16.31 9.04 21.81
N GLN A 524 16.36 10.29 22.26
CA GLN A 524 16.77 10.64 23.62
C GLN A 524 15.76 11.61 24.25
N TYR A 525 15.61 11.54 25.56
CA TYR A 525 14.61 12.28 26.33
C TYR A 525 15.23 13.19 27.41
N PRO A 526 16.20 14.07 27.06
CA PRO A 526 16.92 14.87 28.05
C PRO A 526 16.04 15.88 28.79
N TRP A 527 14.92 16.30 28.20
CA TRP A 527 14.04 17.34 28.75
C TRP A 527 12.74 16.77 29.34
N ASN A 528 12.64 15.45 29.47
CA ASN A 528 11.42 14.81 29.91
C ASN A 528 11.20 15.02 31.41
N LEU A 529 9.93 15.21 31.82
CA LEU A 529 9.59 15.49 33.21
C LEU A 529 10.00 14.36 34.17
N THR A 530 9.88 13.12 33.69
CA THR A 530 10.35 11.92 34.38
C THR A 530 11.49 11.27 33.59
N PRO A 531 12.52 10.71 34.26
CA PRO A 531 13.59 10.00 33.59
C PRO A 531 13.00 8.91 32.68
N LYS A 532 13.31 9.01 31.38
CA LYS A 532 12.83 8.08 30.36
C LYS A 532 14.02 7.59 29.56
N GLN A 533 14.15 6.27 29.42
CA GLN A 533 15.25 5.67 28.69
C GLN A 533 15.19 6.04 27.21
N GLY A 534 16.33 6.46 26.67
CA GLY A 534 16.53 6.61 25.23
C GLY A 534 16.53 5.26 24.52
N ARG A 535 16.45 5.30 23.20
CA ARG A 535 16.47 4.11 22.34
C ARG A 535 17.47 4.31 21.22
N LEU A 536 18.34 3.32 21.05
CA LEU A 536 19.21 3.19 19.88
C LEU A 536 18.79 1.94 19.10
N GLU A 537 18.67 2.06 17.78
CA GLU A 537 18.38 0.96 16.87
C GLU A 537 19.34 0.99 15.69
N CYS A 538 19.93 -0.16 15.37
CA CYS A 538 20.71 -0.39 14.17
C CYS A 538 20.02 -1.47 13.34
N ARG A 539 19.85 -1.24 12.05
CA ARG A 539 19.26 -2.22 11.13
C ARG A 539 20.11 -2.35 9.89
N LEU A 540 20.35 -3.60 9.49
CA LEU A 540 21.05 -3.95 8.27
C LEU A 540 20.16 -4.88 7.44
N GLN A 541 20.10 -4.63 6.14
CA GLN A 541 19.38 -5.47 5.19
C GLN A 541 20.20 -5.65 3.93
N TYR A 542 20.20 -6.87 3.39
CA TYR A 542 20.83 -7.24 2.14
C TYR A 542 19.78 -7.87 1.22
N ARG A 543 19.87 -7.57 -0.08
CA ARG A 543 19.05 -8.19 -1.11
C ARG A 543 19.90 -8.61 -2.30
N TRP A 544 19.59 -9.80 -2.79
CA TRP A 544 20.02 -10.32 -4.08
C TRP A 544 18.83 -10.41 -5.04
N ARG A 545 19.05 -10.14 -6.33
CA ARG A 545 18.07 -10.27 -7.42
C ARG A 545 18.73 -10.86 -8.66
N SER A 546 18.05 -11.76 -9.37
CA SER A 546 18.51 -12.39 -10.62
C SER A 546 18.37 -11.51 -11.85
#